data_AF-A0A6B7ELT0-F1
#
_entry.id   AF-A0A6B7ELT0-F1
#
_cell.length_a   1.000
_cell.length_b   1.000
_cell.length_c   1.000
_cell.angle_alpha   90.00
_cell.angle_beta   90.00
_cell.angle_gamma   90.00
#
_symmetry.space_group_name_H-M   'P 1'
#
loop_
_entity.id
_entity.type
_entity.pdbx_description
1 polymer ?
#
loop_
_entity_poly.entity_id
_entity_poly.type
_entity_poly.pdbx_seq_one_letter_code
_entity_poly.pdbx_strand_id
1 'polypeptide(L)'
;PIEFHSEEDPYIDRVNSYRKKTGLTEAIQTGLCQLNGIPTAMGVMEFGFMGGSMGSVVGEKITRLVEYATNQALPLIIVCASGGARMQEGSLSLMQMAKISSSLYDFQTKKKLFYVSILTSPTTGGVTASFGMLGDVIVAEPDAYIAFAGKRVIELTLNKEVPEGSQETEYLFEKGLFDLVIPRKNLKSILNKLFGSHGFFPF
;
A
#
# COMPACT_ATOMS: atom_id res chain seq x y z
N PRO A 1 9.41 -9.82 18.72
CA PRO A 1 10.44 -8.77 18.90
C PRO A 1 10.27 -7.95 20.17
N ILE A 2 9.05 -7.47 20.47
CA ILE A 2 8.77 -6.65 21.65
C ILE A 2 8.00 -7.39 22.76
N GLU A 3 7.96 -8.73 22.69
CA GLU A 3 7.19 -9.56 23.64
C GLU A 3 5.79 -8.99 23.92
N PHE A 4 5.04 -8.70 22.85
CA PHE A 4 3.70 -8.14 23.00
C PHE A 4 2.78 -9.20 23.62
N HIS A 5 2.41 -8.96 24.88
CA HIS A 5 1.51 -9.81 25.65
C HIS A 5 0.14 -9.12 25.74
N SER A 6 -0.88 -9.77 25.18
CA SER A 6 -2.27 -9.55 25.61
C SER A 6 -2.69 -10.79 26.39
N GLU A 7 -3.28 -10.60 27.57
CA GLU A 7 -3.62 -11.70 28.49
C GLU A 7 -4.65 -12.68 27.89
N GLU A 8 -5.46 -12.22 26.93
CA GLU A 8 -6.54 -13.02 26.33
C GLU A 8 -6.20 -13.57 24.93
N ASP A 9 -5.26 -12.96 24.19
CA ASP A 9 -4.98 -13.32 22.79
C ASP A 9 -3.53 -13.00 22.38
N PRO A 10 -2.58 -13.95 22.52
CA PRO A 10 -1.18 -13.74 22.18
C PRO A 10 -0.99 -13.33 20.72
N TYR A 11 -0.05 -12.41 20.44
CA TYR A 11 0.16 -11.89 19.08
C TYR A 11 0.42 -13.00 18.05
N ILE A 12 1.20 -14.01 18.42
CA ILE A 12 1.52 -15.13 17.52
C ILE A 12 0.29 -15.95 17.17
N ASP A 13 -0.63 -16.14 18.11
CA ASP A 13 -1.87 -16.90 17.91
C ASP A 13 -2.83 -16.13 17.02
N ARG A 14 -2.91 -14.80 17.17
CA ARG A 14 -3.61 -13.92 16.23
C ARG A 14 -3.07 -14.09 14.81
N VAL A 15 -1.76 -13.97 14.62
CA VAL A 15 -1.13 -14.15 13.30
C VAL A 15 -1.47 -15.52 12.73
N ASN A 16 -1.36 -16.59 13.51
CA ASN A 16 -1.68 -17.95 13.08
C ASN A 16 -3.16 -18.13 12.72
N SER A 17 -4.07 -17.50 13.46
CA SER A 17 -5.50 -17.49 13.17
C SER A 17 -5.79 -16.81 11.82
N TYR A 18 -5.21 -15.64 11.57
CA TYR A 18 -5.35 -14.94 10.29
C TYR A 18 -4.72 -15.71 9.12
N ARG A 19 -3.58 -16.39 9.32
CA ARG A 19 -3.01 -17.28 8.32
C ARG A 19 -3.97 -18.41 7.94
N LYS A 20 -4.58 -19.07 8.92
CA LYS A 20 -5.60 -20.11 8.68
C LYS A 20 -6.84 -19.55 7.96
N LYS A 21 -7.31 -18.38 8.37
CA LYS A 21 -8.52 -17.74 7.82
C LYS A 21 -8.33 -17.27 6.37
N THR A 22 -7.18 -16.69 6.06
CA THR A 22 -6.92 -16.07 4.74
C THR A 22 -6.19 -17.01 3.77
N GLY A 23 -5.53 -18.05 4.29
CA GLY A 23 -4.61 -18.88 3.50
C GLY A 23 -3.30 -18.17 3.15
N LEU A 24 -3.09 -16.93 3.60
CA LEU A 24 -1.90 -16.14 3.32
C LEU A 24 -0.88 -16.22 4.45
N THR A 25 0.38 -15.97 4.14
CA THR A 25 1.46 -15.93 5.15
C THR A 25 1.52 -14.61 5.93
N GLU A 26 1.07 -13.52 5.31
CA GLU A 26 1.01 -12.16 5.89
C GLU A 26 0.12 -11.24 5.03
N ALA A 27 -0.06 -9.99 5.47
CA ALA A 27 -0.92 -8.96 4.88
C ALA A 27 -0.47 -8.38 3.52
N ILE A 28 0.48 -9.01 2.83
CA ILE A 28 0.85 -8.64 1.46
C ILE A 28 1.34 -9.86 0.69
N GLN A 29 0.93 -9.98 -0.57
CA GLN A 29 1.52 -10.87 -1.56
C GLN A 29 2.40 -10.07 -2.51
N THR A 30 3.60 -10.56 -2.80
CA THR A 30 4.59 -9.89 -3.64
C THR A 30 5.13 -10.89 -4.65
N GLY A 31 5.31 -10.46 -5.89
CA GLY A 31 5.84 -11.34 -6.93
C GLY A 31 6.08 -10.63 -8.25
N LEU A 32 6.40 -11.42 -9.26
CA LEU A 32 6.54 -10.96 -10.63
C LEU A 32 5.32 -11.37 -11.43
N CYS A 33 4.89 -10.49 -12.31
CA CYS A 33 3.82 -10.75 -13.26
C CYS A 33 4.19 -10.17 -14.62
N GLN A 34 3.28 -10.34 -15.58
CA GLN A 34 3.34 -9.65 -16.85
C GLN A 34 2.05 -8.86 -17.06
N LEU A 35 2.20 -7.55 -17.31
CA LEU A 35 1.10 -6.71 -17.74
C LEU A 35 1.16 -6.59 -19.27
N ASN A 36 0.32 -7.36 -19.96
CA ASN A 36 0.29 -7.44 -21.43
C ASN A 36 1.68 -7.66 -22.06
N GLY A 37 2.46 -8.58 -21.50
CA GLY A 37 3.81 -8.91 -21.97
C GLY A 37 4.93 -8.06 -21.37
N ILE A 38 4.61 -6.99 -20.64
CA ILE A 38 5.59 -6.17 -19.90
C ILE A 38 5.87 -6.85 -18.56
N PRO A 39 7.10 -7.32 -18.27
CA PRO A 39 7.43 -7.86 -16.95
C PRO A 39 7.29 -6.77 -15.89
N THR A 40 6.71 -7.10 -14.74
CA THR A 40 6.34 -6.12 -13.72
C THR A 40 6.50 -6.73 -12.34
N ALA A 41 7.09 -5.96 -11.42
CA ALA A 41 7.09 -6.30 -10.00
C ALA A 41 5.78 -5.81 -9.38
N MET A 42 5.07 -6.67 -8.66
CA MET A 42 3.77 -6.34 -8.11
C MET A 42 3.61 -6.78 -6.65
N GLY A 43 3.09 -5.86 -5.83
CA GLY A 43 2.67 -6.10 -4.45
C GLY A 43 1.16 -5.87 -4.31
N VAL A 44 0.46 -6.76 -3.62
CA VAL A 44 -0.97 -6.63 -3.33
C VAL A 44 -1.22 -6.88 -1.86
N MET A 45 -1.66 -5.84 -1.15
CA MET A 45 -2.00 -5.94 0.27
C MET A 45 -3.32 -6.67 0.47
N GLU A 46 -3.44 -7.39 1.59
CA GLU A 46 -4.65 -8.13 1.98
C GLU A 46 -5.23 -7.54 3.26
N PHE A 47 -6.32 -6.77 3.14
CA PHE A 47 -6.98 -6.16 4.29
C PHE A 47 -7.58 -7.21 5.25
N GLY A 48 -8.01 -8.36 4.73
CA GLY A 48 -8.51 -9.48 5.55
C GLY A 48 -7.49 -10.05 6.53
N PHE A 49 -6.20 -9.80 6.30
CA PHE A 49 -5.12 -10.18 7.21
C PHE A 49 -4.82 -9.04 8.19
N MET A 50 -5.38 -9.11 9.40
CA MET A 50 -5.15 -8.12 10.47
C MET A 50 -5.36 -6.66 10.01
N GLY A 51 -6.38 -6.41 9.19
CA GLY A 51 -6.70 -5.08 8.66
C GLY A 51 -5.65 -4.56 7.67
N GLY A 52 -4.89 -5.44 7.01
CA GLY A 52 -3.82 -5.04 6.09
C GLY A 52 -2.68 -4.30 6.79
N SER A 53 -2.57 -4.44 8.12
CA SER A 53 -1.68 -3.56 8.89
C SER A 53 -0.22 -3.87 8.63
N MET A 54 0.58 -2.82 8.41
CA MET A 54 2.00 -2.94 8.07
C MET A 54 2.84 -3.22 9.31
N GLY A 55 3.38 -4.43 9.39
CA GLY A 55 4.44 -4.82 10.33
C GLY A 55 5.75 -5.15 9.61
N SER A 56 6.72 -5.71 10.34
CA SER A 56 8.08 -5.98 9.85
C SER A 56 8.11 -6.88 8.61
N VAL A 57 7.22 -7.88 8.55
CA VAL A 57 7.15 -8.79 7.38
C VAL A 57 6.60 -8.09 6.15
N VAL A 58 5.56 -7.27 6.29
CA VAL A 58 5.02 -6.47 5.18
C VAL A 58 6.10 -5.52 4.66
N GLY A 59 6.78 -4.81 5.56
CA GLY A 59 7.86 -3.90 5.20
C GLY A 59 9.02 -4.59 4.49
N GLU A 60 9.51 -5.73 5.01
CA GLU A 60 10.57 -6.52 4.37
C GLU A 60 10.16 -7.04 2.99
N LYS A 61 8.92 -7.56 2.83
CA LYS A 61 8.46 -8.06 1.52
C LYS A 61 8.38 -6.96 0.47
N ILE A 62 7.90 -5.77 0.85
CA ILE A 62 7.86 -4.62 -0.06
C ILE A 62 9.28 -4.17 -0.39
N THR A 63 10.15 -4.00 0.60
CA THR A 63 11.55 -3.60 0.37
C THR A 63 12.25 -4.56 -0.60
N ARG A 64 12.14 -5.87 -0.40
CA ARG A 64 12.72 -6.87 -1.31
C ARG A 64 12.13 -6.78 -2.73
N LEU A 65 10.83 -6.53 -2.85
CA LEU A 65 10.19 -6.35 -4.15
C LEU A 65 10.76 -5.12 -4.87
N VAL A 66 10.91 -4.00 -4.17
CA VAL A 66 11.48 -2.75 -4.70
C VAL A 66 12.95 -2.95 -5.11
N GLU A 67 13.75 -3.59 -4.27
CA GLU A 67 15.15 -3.90 -4.57
C GLU A 67 15.29 -4.85 -5.76
N TYR A 68 14.43 -5.87 -5.84
CA TYR A 68 14.40 -6.78 -6.99
C TYR A 68 14.02 -6.03 -8.27
N ALA A 69 12.96 -5.20 -8.23
CA ALA A 69 12.53 -4.38 -9.35
C ALA A 69 13.64 -3.40 -9.79
N THR A 70 14.35 -2.81 -8.83
CA THR A 70 15.53 -1.95 -9.06
C THR A 70 16.61 -2.71 -9.85
N ASN A 71 16.97 -3.91 -9.39
CA ASN A 71 18.04 -4.70 -9.98
C ASN A 71 17.69 -5.23 -11.38
N GLN A 72 16.42 -5.55 -11.61
CA GLN A 72 15.92 -6.06 -12.89
C GLN A 72 15.39 -4.95 -13.81
N ALA A 73 15.48 -3.68 -13.40
CA ALA A 73 14.93 -2.52 -14.12
C ALA A 73 13.45 -2.68 -14.51
N LEU A 74 12.64 -3.23 -13.59
CA LEU A 74 11.22 -3.47 -13.81
C LEU A 74 10.36 -2.30 -13.31
N PRO A 75 9.22 -2.02 -13.96
CA PRO A 75 8.21 -1.16 -13.37
C PRO A 75 7.62 -1.85 -12.13
N LEU A 76 7.16 -1.03 -11.18
CA LEU A 76 6.62 -1.47 -9.90
C LEU A 76 5.16 -1.05 -9.77
N ILE A 77 4.33 -1.97 -9.27
CA ILE A 77 2.95 -1.67 -8.87
C ILE A 77 2.74 -2.14 -7.44
N ILE A 78 2.17 -1.29 -6.58
CA ILE A 78 1.72 -1.71 -5.25
C ILE A 78 0.25 -1.34 -5.08
N VAL A 79 -0.59 -2.34 -4.82
CA VAL A 79 -1.99 -2.18 -4.46
C VAL A 79 -2.09 -2.11 -2.94
N CYS A 80 -2.45 -0.93 -2.44
CA CYS A 80 -2.52 -0.60 -1.03
C CYS A 80 -3.93 -0.88 -0.48
N ALA A 81 -3.98 -1.58 0.64
CA ALA A 81 -5.19 -1.83 1.43
C ALA A 81 -4.75 -2.02 2.89
N SER A 82 -4.99 -1.03 3.73
CA SER A 82 -4.50 -1.03 5.12
C SER A 82 -5.31 -0.12 6.03
N GLY A 83 -5.51 -0.56 7.27
CA GLY A 83 -5.99 0.23 8.38
C GLY A 83 -4.89 0.94 9.18
N GLY A 84 -3.61 0.80 8.80
CA GLY A 84 -2.48 1.48 9.44
C GLY A 84 -1.30 0.57 9.81
N ALA A 85 -0.54 0.95 10.83
CA ALA A 85 0.64 0.21 11.30
C ALA A 85 0.27 -0.96 12.23
N ARG A 86 1.07 -2.04 12.22
CA ARG A 86 0.89 -3.20 13.11
C ARG A 86 1.32 -2.84 14.53
N MET A 87 0.39 -2.40 15.37
CA MET A 87 0.68 -1.91 16.73
C MET A 87 1.41 -2.94 17.59
N GLN A 88 1.18 -4.24 17.37
CA GLN A 88 1.79 -5.36 18.10
C GLN A 88 3.32 -5.46 17.90
N GLU A 89 3.88 -4.74 16.92
CA GLU A 89 5.32 -4.65 16.71
C GLU A 89 5.88 -3.25 17.05
N GLY A 90 5.04 -2.33 17.54
CA GLY A 90 5.45 -1.03 18.06
C GLY A 90 6.22 -0.18 17.06
N SER A 91 7.38 0.35 17.50
CA SER A 91 8.24 1.19 16.68
C SER A 91 8.78 0.49 15.43
N LEU A 92 8.88 -0.85 15.43
CA LEU A 92 9.32 -1.59 14.24
C LEU A 92 8.36 -1.39 13.08
N SER A 93 7.05 -1.34 13.34
CA SER A 93 6.03 -1.06 12.32
C SER A 93 6.15 0.35 11.77
N LEU A 94 6.42 1.34 12.64
CA LEU A 94 6.67 2.71 12.21
C LEU A 94 7.90 2.81 11.31
N MET A 95 8.99 2.13 11.68
CA MET A 95 10.24 2.15 10.90
C MET A 95 10.09 1.54 9.50
N GLN A 96 9.07 0.70 9.27
CA GLN A 96 8.82 0.18 7.92
C GLN A 96 8.46 1.30 6.93
N MET A 97 7.85 2.40 7.38
CA MET A 97 7.61 3.57 6.52
C MET A 97 8.93 4.10 5.97
N ALA A 98 9.88 4.40 6.85
CA ALA A 98 11.18 4.95 6.47
C ALA A 98 11.97 3.96 5.59
N LYS A 99 11.92 2.66 5.94
CA LYS A 99 12.60 1.60 5.20
C LYS A 99 12.13 1.51 3.75
N ILE A 100 10.82 1.41 3.52
CA ILE A 100 10.27 1.30 2.17
C ILE A 100 10.53 2.59 1.38
N SER A 101 10.30 3.76 2.01
CA SER A 101 10.53 5.05 1.36
C SER A 101 11.98 5.23 0.92
N SER A 102 12.95 4.76 1.71
CA SER A 102 14.37 4.78 1.36
C SER A 102 14.67 3.92 0.12
N SER A 103 14.14 2.70 0.07
CA SER A 103 14.29 1.83 -1.10
C SER A 103 13.62 2.41 -2.35
N LEU A 104 12.43 3.01 -2.20
CA LEU A 104 11.72 3.69 -3.30
C LEU A 104 12.47 4.92 -3.80
N TYR A 105 13.08 5.69 -2.90
CA TYR A 105 13.92 6.83 -3.28
C TYR A 105 15.06 6.39 -4.21
N ASP A 106 15.75 5.29 -3.90
CA ASP A 106 16.80 4.75 -4.76
C ASP A 106 16.23 4.24 -6.11
N PHE A 107 15.08 3.57 -6.09
CA PHE A 107 14.38 3.10 -7.29
C PHE A 107 14.02 4.25 -8.26
N GLN A 108 13.45 5.34 -7.75
CA GLN A 108 13.01 6.47 -8.56
C GLN A 108 14.15 7.43 -8.93
N THR A 109 15.01 7.80 -7.98
CA THR A 109 16.00 8.86 -8.23
C THR A 109 17.29 8.36 -8.87
N LYS A 110 17.80 7.21 -8.43
CA LYS A 110 19.07 6.67 -8.95
C LYS A 110 18.86 5.85 -10.22
N LYS A 111 17.76 5.11 -10.31
CA LYS A 111 17.46 4.23 -11.45
C LYS A 111 16.41 4.78 -12.41
N LYS A 112 15.65 5.81 -12.02
CA LYS A 112 14.60 6.43 -12.85
C LYS A 112 13.57 5.42 -13.34
N LEU A 113 13.21 4.47 -12.48
CA LEU A 113 12.20 3.46 -12.76
C LEU A 113 10.82 3.94 -12.31
N PHE A 114 9.78 3.37 -12.92
CA PHE A 114 8.40 3.82 -12.78
C PHE A 114 7.63 3.00 -11.74
N TYR A 115 7.09 3.69 -10.74
CA TYR A 115 6.28 3.14 -9.66
C TYR A 115 4.85 3.69 -9.71
N VAL A 116 3.87 2.79 -9.79
CA VAL A 116 2.44 3.13 -9.64
C VAL A 116 1.92 2.63 -8.30
N SER A 117 1.40 3.55 -7.49
CA SER A 117 0.64 3.19 -6.29
C SER A 117 -0.86 3.14 -6.60
N ILE A 118 -1.54 2.09 -6.14
CA ILE A 118 -2.99 1.92 -6.32
C ILE A 118 -3.64 1.87 -4.94
N LEU A 119 -4.36 2.92 -4.59
CA LEU A 119 -5.07 3.08 -3.32
C LEU A 119 -6.45 2.42 -3.42
N THR A 120 -6.70 1.44 -2.57
CA THR A 120 -8.00 0.76 -2.48
C THR A 120 -8.62 1.00 -1.09
N SER A 121 -9.88 0.61 -0.94
CA SER A 121 -10.61 0.84 0.31
C SER A 121 -10.36 -0.27 1.34
N PRO A 122 -9.95 0.06 2.59
CA PRO A 122 -9.41 1.34 3.03
C PRO A 122 -7.90 1.44 2.82
N THR A 123 -7.35 2.64 2.64
CA THR A 123 -5.90 2.90 2.72
C THR A 123 -5.64 4.02 3.72
N THR A 124 -5.12 3.67 4.90
CA THR A 124 -4.95 4.62 5.99
C THR A 124 -3.61 4.60 6.71
N GLY A 125 -3.37 5.64 7.52
CA GLY A 125 -2.28 5.71 8.49
C GLY A 125 -0.91 5.67 7.84
N GLY A 126 -0.06 4.77 8.36
CA GLY A 126 1.33 4.66 7.92
C GLY A 126 1.51 4.32 6.44
N VAL A 127 0.55 3.61 5.83
CA VAL A 127 0.61 3.27 4.39
C VAL A 127 0.37 4.51 3.54
N THR A 128 -0.68 5.28 3.85
CA THR A 128 -0.99 6.56 3.19
C THR A 128 0.13 7.58 3.40
N ALA A 129 0.75 7.60 4.58
CA ALA A 129 1.87 8.50 4.89
C ALA A 129 3.25 7.99 4.43
N SER A 130 3.31 6.93 3.62
CA SER A 130 4.56 6.41 3.06
C SER A 130 4.35 5.93 1.63
N PHE A 131 4.68 4.67 1.32
CA PHE A 131 4.72 4.14 -0.04
C PHE A 131 3.40 4.25 -0.81
N GLY A 132 2.25 4.37 -0.14
CA GLY A 132 0.97 4.64 -0.81
C GLY A 132 0.93 5.98 -1.55
N MET A 133 1.68 6.98 -1.09
CA MET A 133 1.68 8.34 -1.66
C MET A 133 3.05 8.73 -2.25
N LEU A 134 3.90 7.75 -2.56
CA LEU A 134 5.22 7.96 -3.18
C LEU A 134 5.30 7.40 -4.60
N GLY A 135 4.16 7.06 -5.22
CA GLY A 135 4.11 6.68 -6.63
C GLY A 135 4.52 7.83 -7.54
N ASP A 136 5.14 7.51 -8.68
CA ASP A 136 5.26 8.46 -9.80
C ASP A 136 3.88 8.79 -10.36
N VAL A 137 2.97 7.81 -10.31
CA VAL A 137 1.53 7.99 -10.51
C VAL A 137 0.79 7.31 -9.36
N ILE A 138 -0.11 8.05 -8.73
CA ILE A 138 -0.97 7.58 -7.65
C ILE A 138 -2.39 7.43 -8.22
N VAL A 139 -2.91 6.21 -8.19
CA VAL A 139 -4.24 5.85 -8.65
C VAL A 139 -5.10 5.53 -7.44
N ALA A 140 -6.34 5.98 -7.41
CA ALA A 140 -7.35 5.54 -6.46
C ALA A 140 -8.48 4.79 -7.16
N GLU A 141 -9.07 3.80 -6.49
CA GLU A 141 -10.35 3.21 -6.92
C GLU A 141 -11.53 4.10 -6.48
N PRO A 142 -12.63 4.18 -7.25
CA PRO A 142 -13.84 4.91 -6.86
C PRO A 142 -14.37 4.46 -5.50
N ASP A 143 -15.01 5.38 -4.79
CA ASP A 143 -15.65 5.13 -3.48
C ASP A 143 -14.68 4.59 -2.40
N ALA A 144 -13.37 4.72 -2.60
CA ALA A 144 -12.40 4.22 -1.63
C ALA A 144 -12.18 5.20 -0.48
N TYR A 145 -12.05 4.65 0.73
CA TYR A 145 -11.75 5.41 1.95
C TYR A 145 -10.23 5.56 2.10
N ILE A 146 -9.73 6.79 1.97
CA ILE A 146 -8.30 7.11 2.02
C ILE A 146 -8.06 8.18 3.07
N ALA A 147 -7.23 7.89 4.07
CA ALA A 147 -7.08 8.81 5.21
C ALA A 147 -5.77 8.64 5.96
N PHE A 148 -5.09 9.72 6.33
CA PHE A 148 -4.01 9.60 7.31
C PHE A 148 -4.54 9.20 8.69
N ALA A 149 -5.45 10.00 9.24
CA ALA A 149 -6.14 9.72 10.50
C ALA A 149 -7.60 9.30 10.22
N GLY A 150 -8.07 8.25 10.91
CA GLY A 150 -9.45 7.79 10.76
C GLY A 150 -10.46 8.82 11.26
N LYS A 151 -11.65 8.86 10.66
CA LYS A 151 -12.75 9.79 10.97
C LYS A 151 -12.98 9.94 12.47
N ARG A 152 -13.15 8.81 13.16
CA ARG A 152 -13.35 8.72 14.61
C ARG A 152 -12.27 9.45 15.43
N VAL A 153 -11.01 9.34 15.03
CA VAL A 153 -9.88 9.98 15.74
C VAL A 153 -9.92 11.49 15.57
N ILE A 154 -10.27 11.97 14.38
CA ILE A 154 -10.40 13.40 14.10
C ILE A 154 -11.54 14.00 14.92
N GLU A 155 -12.70 13.35 14.93
CA GLU A 155 -13.89 13.83 15.65
C GLU A 155 -13.66 13.92 17.16
N LEU A 156 -13.03 12.88 17.74
CA LEU A 156 -12.68 12.88 19.17
C LEU A 156 -11.67 13.97 19.54
N THR A 157 -10.74 14.28 18.63
CA THR A 157 -9.67 15.26 18.88
C THR A 157 -10.17 16.69 18.74
N LEU A 158 -10.99 16.95 17.72
CA LEU A 158 -11.47 18.28 17.38
C LEU A 158 -12.83 18.61 18.00
N ASN A 159 -13.51 17.62 18.59
CA ASN A 159 -14.88 17.70 19.09
C ASN A 159 -15.86 18.31 18.06
N LYS A 160 -15.68 17.89 16.79
CA LYS A 160 -16.44 18.35 15.62
C LYS A 160 -16.67 17.17 14.70
N GLU A 161 -17.85 17.12 14.08
CA GLU A 161 -18.14 16.12 13.06
C GLU A 161 -17.29 16.34 11.82
N VAL A 162 -16.75 15.25 11.29
CA VAL A 162 -16.07 15.26 10.00
C VAL A 162 -17.13 15.16 8.91
N PRO A 163 -17.16 16.09 7.94
CA PRO A 163 -18.12 16.06 6.86
C PRO A 163 -18.16 14.70 6.17
N GLU A 164 -19.36 14.21 5.86
CA GLU A 164 -19.53 12.98 5.11
C GLU A 164 -18.84 13.09 3.74
N GLY A 165 -18.23 12.00 3.28
CA GLY A 165 -17.46 11.98 2.04
C GLY A 165 -16.09 12.66 2.08
N SER A 166 -15.68 13.35 3.17
CA SER A 166 -14.43 14.14 3.16
C SER A 166 -13.14 13.30 3.08
N GLN A 167 -13.25 11.99 3.23
CA GLN A 167 -12.14 11.02 3.14
C GLN A 167 -12.40 9.97 2.05
N GLU A 168 -13.40 10.21 1.20
CA GLU A 168 -13.69 9.39 0.03
C GLU A 168 -12.90 9.90 -1.17
N THR A 169 -12.70 9.01 -2.13
CA THR A 169 -11.81 9.22 -3.27
C THR A 169 -12.23 10.43 -4.10
N GLU A 170 -13.52 10.62 -4.33
CA GLU A 170 -14.07 11.68 -5.16
C GLU A 170 -13.75 13.07 -4.58
N TYR A 171 -13.98 13.25 -3.27
CA TYR A 171 -13.65 14.49 -2.58
C TYR A 171 -12.14 14.75 -2.56
N LEU A 172 -11.34 13.72 -2.28
CA LEU A 172 -9.87 13.86 -2.20
C LEU A 172 -9.23 14.10 -3.57
N PHE A 173 -9.82 13.59 -4.64
CA PHE A 173 -9.40 13.85 -6.01
C PHE A 173 -9.53 15.33 -6.37
N GLU A 174 -10.63 15.97 -5.99
CA GLU A 174 -10.83 17.42 -6.17
C GLU A 174 -9.80 18.26 -5.40
N LYS A 175 -9.20 17.71 -4.35
CA LYS A 175 -8.10 18.35 -3.59
C LYS A 175 -6.72 18.06 -4.16
N GLY A 176 -6.62 17.29 -5.24
CA GLY A 176 -5.36 16.96 -5.90
C GLY A 176 -4.48 15.99 -5.12
N LEU A 177 -5.09 15.09 -4.32
CA LEU A 177 -4.32 14.15 -3.50
C LEU A 177 -3.65 13.03 -4.33
N PHE A 178 -4.20 12.70 -5.50
CA PHE A 178 -3.69 11.67 -6.40
C PHE A 178 -4.10 11.96 -7.85
N ASP A 179 -3.46 11.28 -8.79
CA ASP A 179 -3.48 11.64 -10.21
C ASP A 179 -4.72 11.13 -10.96
N LEU A 180 -5.22 9.95 -10.59
CA LEU A 180 -6.27 9.26 -11.34
C LEU A 180 -7.26 8.53 -10.43
N VAL A 181 -8.55 8.60 -10.78
CA VAL A 181 -9.61 7.73 -10.22
C VAL A 181 -10.02 6.73 -11.28
N ILE A 182 -9.77 5.44 -11.04
CA ILE A 182 -9.95 4.39 -12.05
C ILE A 182 -10.81 3.25 -11.51
N PRO A 183 -11.97 2.96 -12.14
CA PRO A 183 -12.73 1.76 -11.84
C PRO A 183 -11.91 0.49 -12.10
N ARG A 184 -11.98 -0.50 -11.20
CA ARG A 184 -11.17 -1.72 -11.24
C ARG A 184 -11.11 -2.41 -12.62
N LYS A 185 -12.25 -2.48 -13.32
CA LYS A 185 -12.36 -3.07 -14.68
C LYS A 185 -11.45 -2.41 -15.72
N ASN A 186 -11.09 -1.14 -15.52
CA ASN A 186 -10.28 -0.35 -16.44
C ASN A 186 -8.80 -0.28 -16.04
N LEU A 187 -8.44 -0.67 -14.80
CA LEU A 187 -7.07 -0.58 -14.28
C LEU A 187 -6.06 -1.21 -15.23
N LYS A 188 -6.28 -2.47 -15.65
CA LYS A 188 -5.34 -3.19 -16.53
C LYS A 188 -5.05 -2.43 -17.83
N SER A 189 -6.08 -1.86 -18.45
CA SER A 189 -5.94 -1.12 -19.71
C SER A 189 -5.18 0.20 -19.53
N ILE A 190 -5.48 0.92 -18.45
CA ILE A 190 -4.86 2.23 -18.18
C ILE A 190 -3.41 2.06 -17.72
N LEU A 191 -3.13 1.10 -16.83
CA LEU A 191 -1.76 0.78 -16.41
C LEU A 191 -0.87 0.43 -17.60
N ASN A 192 -1.41 -0.31 -18.58
CA ASN A 192 -0.67 -0.62 -19.80
C ASN A 192 -0.33 0.63 -20.62
N LYS A 193 -1.26 1.58 -20.71
CA LYS A 193 -1.01 2.87 -21.40
C LYS A 193 0.04 3.69 -20.65
N LEU A 194 -0.05 3.74 -19.32
CA LEU A 194 0.93 4.44 -18.47
C LEU A 194 2.33 3.86 -18.68
N PHE A 195 2.46 2.53 -18.68
CA PHE A 195 3.74 1.86 -18.91
C PHE A 195 4.30 2.18 -20.30
N GLY A 196 3.48 2.11 -21.35
CA GLY A 196 3.90 2.50 -22.71
C GLY A 196 4.39 3.96 -22.79
N SER A 197 3.68 4.90 -22.16
CA SER A 197 4.10 6.31 -22.11
C SER A 197 5.41 6.53 -21.35
N HIS A 198 5.79 5.63 -20.44
CA HIS A 198 7.03 5.69 -19.66
C HIS A 198 8.12 4.76 -20.22
N GLY A 199 8.00 4.32 -21.47
CA GLY A 199 9.03 3.58 -22.18
C GLY A 199 9.10 2.08 -21.88
N PHE A 200 8.08 1.52 -21.23
CA PHE A 200 7.96 0.07 -21.02
C PHE A 200 7.09 -0.53 -22.12
N PHE A 201 7.69 -1.38 -22.95
CA PHE A 201 7.02 -2.05 -24.06
C PHE A 201 7.09 -3.58 -23.90
N PRO A 202 6.12 -4.32 -24.46
CA PRO A 202 6.24 -5.77 -24.56
C PRO A 202 7.50 -6.15 -25.35
N PHE A 203 8.08 -7.30 -25.03
CA PHE A 203 9.11 -7.94 -25.86
C PHE A 203 8.55 -8.39 -27.22
#